data_AF-A0A1Q7ERZ2-F1
#
_entry.id   AF-A0A1Q7ERZ2-F1
#
_cell.length_a   1.000
_cell.length_b   1.000
_cell.length_c   1.000
_cell.angle_alpha   90.00
_cell.angle_beta   90.00
_cell.angle_gamma   90.00
#
_symmetry.space_group_name_H-M   'P 1'
#
loop_
_entity.id
_entity.type
_entity.pdbx_description
1 polymer ?
#
loop_
_entity_poly.entity_id
_entity_poly.type
_entity_poly.pdbx_seq_one_letter_code
_entity_poly.pdbx_strand_id
1 'polypeptide(L)'
;MFITREGTHLDEGKVQRAMHKALRKAGLPLHFSPHCLRHTFASLLLQAGESPAYVQRQLGHASIQLTVGTYGRWLPLTNKAAVDRLDDHRSQPVTQRVVNPRHSKQELITI
;
A
#
# COMPACT_ATOMS: atom_id res chain seq x y z
N MET A 1 -20.58 1.28 13.60
CA MET A 1 -21.29 0.57 14.69
C MET A 1 -22.43 -0.22 14.06
N PHE A 2 -22.49 -1.54 14.28
CA PHE A 2 -23.54 -2.39 13.69
C PHE A 2 -24.64 -2.65 14.72
N ILE A 3 -25.88 -2.37 14.35
CA ILE A 3 -27.06 -2.57 15.19
C ILE A 3 -27.89 -3.73 14.67
N THR A 4 -28.57 -4.41 15.58
CA THR A 4 -29.59 -5.41 15.23
C THR A 4 -30.87 -4.70 14.79
N ARG A 5 -31.81 -5.46 14.21
CA ARG A 5 -33.14 -4.94 13.86
C ARG A 5 -33.93 -4.46 15.08
N GLU A 6 -33.57 -4.93 16.28
CA GLU A 6 -34.14 -4.51 17.56
C GLU A 6 -33.46 -3.25 18.13
N GLY A 7 -32.48 -2.65 17.44
CA GLY A 7 -31.73 -1.48 17.91
C GLY A 7 -30.67 -1.79 18.97
N THR A 8 -30.46 -3.06 19.30
CA THR A 8 -29.39 -3.49 20.22
C THR A 8 -28.05 -3.62 19.49
N HIS A 9 -26.95 -3.58 20.23
CA HIS A 9 -25.62 -3.79 19.66
C HIS A 9 -25.51 -5.20 19.05
N LEU A 10 -24.86 -5.31 17.89
CA LEU A 10 -24.57 -6.59 17.29
C LEU A 10 -23.48 -7.32 18.11
N ASP A 11 -23.89 -8.40 18.77
CA ASP A 11 -23.01 -9.26 19.54
C ASP A 11 -22.09 -10.12 18.65
N GLU A 12 -20.91 -10.45 19.18
CA GLU A 12 -19.90 -11.26 18.49
C GLU A 12 -20.45 -12.65 18.12
N GLY A 13 -21.26 -13.27 18.98
CA GLY A 13 -21.87 -14.57 18.71
C GLY A 13 -22.84 -14.53 17.52
N LYS A 14 -23.55 -13.41 17.32
CA LYS A 14 -24.42 -13.21 16.15
C LYS A 14 -23.60 -13.08 14.86
N VAL A 15 -22.46 -12.37 14.92
CA VAL A 15 -21.52 -12.26 13.79
C VAL A 15 -20.94 -13.63 13.43
N GLN A 16 -20.48 -14.40 14.42
CA GLN A 16 -19.91 -15.72 14.19
C GLN A 16 -20.92 -16.70 13.59
N ARG A 17 -22.17 -16.68 14.06
CA ARG A 17 -23.25 -17.48 13.46
C ARG A 17 -23.53 -17.11 12.01
N ALA A 18 -23.56 -15.80 11.70
CA ALA A 18 -23.71 -15.32 10.33
C ALA A 18 -22.53 -15.76 9.44
N MET A 19 -21.31 -15.68 9.95
CA MET A 19 -20.09 -16.16 9.29
C MET A 19 -20.16 -17.66 9.00
N HIS A 20 -20.49 -18.50 9.98
CA HIS A 20 -20.65 -19.94 9.78
C HIS A 20 -21.74 -20.29 8.76
N LYS A 21 -22.82 -19.49 8.68
CA LYS A 21 -23.85 -19.67 7.65
C LYS A 21 -23.31 -19.37 6.25
N ALA A 22 -22.50 -18.31 6.11
CA ALA A 22 -21.84 -17.98 4.85
C ALA A 22 -20.81 -19.04 4.45
N LEU A 23 -19.98 -19.50 5.39
CA LEU A 23 -18.97 -20.54 5.16
C LEU A 23 -19.58 -21.86 4.71
N ARG A 24 -20.69 -22.30 5.35
CA ARG A 24 -21.43 -23.50 4.93
C ARG A 24 -21.94 -23.40 3.51
N LYS A 25 -22.48 -22.25 3.12
CA LYS A 25 -22.95 -22.01 1.74
C LYS A 25 -21.80 -22.01 0.73
N ALA A 26 -20.63 -21.52 1.14
CA ALA A 26 -19.43 -21.48 0.30
C ALA A 26 -18.65 -22.81 0.27
N GLY A 27 -19.05 -23.82 1.06
CA GLY A 27 -18.32 -25.08 1.19
C GLY A 27 -16.95 -24.93 1.87
N LEU A 28 -16.76 -23.89 2.69
CA LEU A 28 -15.49 -23.57 3.34
C LEU A 28 -15.42 -24.12 4.78
N PRO A 29 -14.21 -24.35 5.31
CA PRO A 29 -14.02 -24.77 6.69
C PRO A 29 -14.64 -23.81 7.71
N LEU A 30 -15.29 -24.35 8.74
CA LEU A 30 -16.03 -23.56 9.74
C LEU A 30 -15.12 -22.84 10.75
N HIS A 31 -13.84 -23.17 10.80
CA HIS A 31 -12.89 -22.52 11.72
C HIS A 31 -12.45 -21.13 11.22
N PHE A 32 -12.84 -20.72 10.00
CA PHE A 32 -12.55 -19.39 9.51
C PHE A 32 -13.32 -18.32 10.27
N SER A 33 -12.58 -17.35 10.80
CA SER A 33 -13.13 -16.23 11.55
C SER A 33 -13.17 -14.96 10.68
N PRO A 34 -13.89 -13.91 11.11
CA PRO A 34 -13.81 -12.61 10.46
C PRO A 34 -12.39 -12.05 10.32
N HIS A 35 -11.47 -12.44 11.22
CA HIS A 35 -10.06 -12.07 11.10
C HIS A 35 -9.40 -12.65 9.85
N CYS A 36 -9.77 -13.88 9.43
CA CYS A 36 -9.25 -14.46 8.19
C CYS A 36 -9.62 -13.62 6.97
N LEU A 37 -10.85 -13.09 6.91
CA LEU A 37 -11.29 -12.21 5.82
C LEU A 37 -10.47 -10.92 5.77
N ARG A 38 -10.14 -10.36 6.93
CA ARG A 38 -9.28 -9.19 7.05
C ARG A 38 -7.86 -9.47 6.54
N HIS A 39 -7.34 -10.67 6.77
CA HIS A 39 -6.06 -11.11 6.19
C HIS A 39 -6.13 -11.27 4.67
N THR A 40 -7.22 -11.84 4.15
CA THR A 40 -7.44 -11.95 2.70
C THR A 40 -7.50 -10.59 2.03
N PHE A 41 -8.24 -9.63 2.61
CA PHE A 41 -8.33 -8.26 2.09
C PHE A 41 -6.95 -7.60 1.96
N ALA A 42 -6.15 -7.67 3.01
CA ALA A 42 -4.80 -7.13 3.00
C ALA A 42 -3.90 -7.81 1.95
N SER A 43 -3.96 -9.14 1.88
CA SER A 43 -3.16 -9.92 0.92
C SER A 43 -3.54 -9.61 -0.53
N LEU A 44 -4.82 -9.34 -0.80
CA LEU A 44 -5.29 -8.96 -2.14
C LEU A 44 -4.79 -7.57 -2.55
N LEU A 45 -4.86 -6.58 -1.65
CA LEU A 45 -4.35 -5.23 -1.95
C LEU A 45 -2.84 -5.24 -2.22
N LEU A 46 -2.08 -5.99 -1.42
CA LEU A 46 -0.64 -6.08 -1.60
C LEU A 46 -0.25 -6.80 -2.89
N GLN A 47 -1.00 -7.85 -3.27
CA GLN A 47 -0.82 -8.51 -4.57
C GLN A 47 -1.18 -7.61 -5.75
N ALA A 48 -2.14 -6.70 -5.58
CA ALA A 48 -2.48 -5.69 -6.58
C ALA A 48 -1.41 -4.59 -6.72
N GLY A 49 -0.34 -4.62 -5.91
CA GLY A 49 0.76 -3.67 -5.95
C GLY A 49 0.54 -2.41 -5.12
N GLU A 50 -0.49 -2.39 -4.26
CA GLU A 50 -0.74 -1.24 -3.39
C GLU A 50 0.35 -1.05 -2.33
N SER A 51 0.57 0.20 -1.93
CA SER A 51 1.59 0.51 -0.95
C SER A 51 1.26 -0.10 0.43
N PRO A 52 2.22 -0.71 1.14
CA PRO A 52 2.00 -1.22 2.49
C PRO A 52 1.46 -0.19 3.49
N ALA A 53 1.84 1.08 3.31
CA ALA A 53 1.35 2.20 4.11
C ALA A 53 -0.15 2.47 3.86
N TYR A 54 -0.61 2.35 2.61
CA TYR A 54 -2.04 2.45 2.28
C TYR A 54 -2.83 1.30 2.93
N VAL A 55 -2.35 0.06 2.77
CA VAL A 55 -3.00 -1.12 3.36
C VAL A 55 -3.04 -1.03 4.89
N GLN A 56 -1.98 -0.55 5.53
CA GLN A 56 -1.95 -0.34 6.98
C GLN A 56 -3.03 0.64 7.45
N ARG A 57 -3.19 1.78 6.77
CA ARG A 57 -4.23 2.77 7.10
C ARG A 57 -5.63 2.18 6.97
N GLN A 58 -5.86 1.36 5.94
CA GLN A 58 -7.16 0.76 5.69
C GLN A 58 -7.53 -0.34 6.68
N LEU A 59 -6.52 -1.03 7.22
CA LEU A 59 -6.72 -1.94 8.32
C LEU A 59 -6.85 -1.18 9.65
N GLY A 60 -6.22 -0.02 9.81
CA GLY A 60 -6.12 0.65 11.10
C GLY A 60 -5.15 -0.06 12.04
N HIS A 61 -4.10 -0.69 11.49
CA HIS A 61 -3.03 -1.26 12.31
C HIS A 61 -2.21 -0.15 12.95
N ALA A 62 -2.04 -0.22 14.28
CA ALA A 62 -1.24 0.74 15.04
C ALA A 62 0.24 0.79 14.62
N SER A 63 0.75 -0.28 13.98
CA SER A 63 2.13 -0.33 13.47
C SER A 63 2.20 -0.96 12.09
N ILE A 64 3.03 -0.35 11.23
CA ILE A 64 3.36 -0.85 9.89
C ILE A 64 4.17 -2.16 9.96
N GLN A 65 4.91 -2.39 11.05
CA GLN A 65 5.68 -3.62 11.25
C GLN A 65 4.79 -4.85 11.31
N LEU A 66 3.54 -4.72 11.80
CA LEU A 66 2.60 -5.83 11.82
C LEU A 66 2.20 -6.22 10.40
N THR A 67 1.94 -5.23 9.54
CA THR A 67 1.58 -5.43 8.12
C THR A 67 2.76 -5.98 7.32
N VAL A 68 3.95 -5.39 7.44
CA VAL A 68 5.15 -5.86 6.73
C VAL A 68 5.62 -7.23 7.26
N GLY A 69 5.55 -7.49 8.57
CA GLY A 69 5.89 -8.79 9.14
C GLY A 69 4.92 -9.90 8.72
N THR A 70 3.62 -9.60 8.65
CA THR A 70 2.58 -10.60 8.28
C THR A 70 2.54 -10.85 6.78
N TYR A 71 2.66 -9.81 5.95
CA TYR A 71 2.49 -9.92 4.51
C TYR A 71 3.79 -9.81 3.70
N GLY A 72 4.92 -9.48 4.34
CA GLY A 72 6.19 -9.19 3.67
C GLY A 72 6.69 -10.31 2.77
N ARG A 73 6.40 -11.57 3.10
CA ARG A 73 6.71 -12.74 2.24
C ARG A 73 5.99 -12.70 0.88
N TRP A 74 4.84 -12.06 0.81
CA TRP A 74 3.99 -11.97 -0.39
C TRP A 74 4.13 -10.63 -1.12
N LEU A 75 4.92 -9.71 -0.55
CA LEU A 75 5.22 -8.43 -1.16
C LEU A 75 6.44 -8.56 -2.08
N PRO A 76 6.36 -8.07 -3.32
CA PRO A 76 7.54 -7.89 -4.17
C PRO A 76 8.34 -6.68 -3.64
N LEU A 77 8.98 -6.83 -2.48
CA LEU A 77 9.86 -5.80 -1.88
C LEU A 77 11.14 -5.61 -2.70
N THR A 78 11.44 -6.55 -3.61
CA THR A 78 12.62 -6.51 -4.46
C THR A 78 12.27 -5.87 -5.81
N ASN A 79 12.55 -4.59 -5.93
CA ASN A 79 12.55 -3.89 -7.21
C ASN A 79 14.00 -3.67 -7.64
N LYS A 80 14.66 -4.72 -8.18
CA LYS A 80 16.04 -4.65 -8.66
C LYS A 80 16.22 -3.52 -9.68
N ALA A 81 15.23 -3.32 -10.54
CA ALA A 81 15.16 -2.23 -11.51
C ALA A 81 15.10 -0.82 -10.88
N ALA A 82 14.74 -0.68 -9.60
CA ALA A 82 14.86 0.60 -8.89
C ALA A 82 16.30 0.89 -8.45
N VAL A 83 17.07 -0.15 -8.11
CA VAL A 83 18.50 -0.05 -7.82
C VAL A 83 19.28 0.20 -9.10
N ASP A 84 18.93 -0.48 -10.20
CA ASP A 84 19.59 -0.30 -11.50
C ASP A 84 19.44 1.16 -12.01
N ARG A 85 18.28 1.79 -11.79
CA ARG A 85 18.07 3.23 -12.05
C ARG A 85 18.95 4.15 -11.19
N LEU A 86 19.38 3.70 -10.01
CA LEU A 86 20.33 4.43 -9.19
C LEU A 86 21.77 4.28 -9.70
N ASP A 87 22.11 3.21 -10.41
CA ASP A 87 23.44 3.10 -11.00
C ASP A 87 23.57 3.96 -12.27
N ASP A 88 22.50 4.07 -13.07
CA ASP A 88 22.49 4.85 -14.32
C ASP A 88 22.72 6.37 -14.14
N HIS A 89 22.28 6.98 -13.03
CA HIS A 89 22.49 8.42 -12.81
C HIS A 89 23.91 8.77 -12.33
N ARG A 90 24.70 7.78 -11.87
CA ARG A 90 26.10 7.99 -11.45
C ARG A 90 27.04 8.08 -12.66
N SER A 91 26.63 7.59 -13.82
CA SER A 91 27.46 7.52 -15.03
C SER A 91 27.39 8.75 -15.93
N GLN A 92 26.59 9.77 -15.59
CA GLN A 92 26.65 11.05 -16.30
C GLN A 92 27.79 11.90 -15.72
N PRO A 93 28.83 12.27 -16.50
CA PRO A 93 29.81 13.23 -16.05
C PRO A 93 29.07 14.53 -15.75
N VAL A 94 29.08 14.94 -14.47
CA VAL A 94 28.53 16.22 -14.00
C VAL A 94 29.25 17.33 -14.76
N THR A 95 28.70 17.72 -15.89
CA THR A 95 29.12 18.90 -16.64
C THR A 95 28.32 20.04 -16.04
N GLN A 96 28.76 20.55 -14.88
CA GLN A 96 28.21 21.77 -14.32
C GLN A 96 28.45 22.90 -15.34
N ARG A 97 27.45 23.21 -16.17
CA ARG A 97 27.36 24.52 -16.81
C ARG A 97 27.05 25.52 -15.69
N VAL A 98 28.10 26.18 -15.20
CA VAL A 98 27.97 27.41 -14.41
C VAL A 98 27.36 28.46 -15.34
N VAL A 99 26.03 28.57 -15.33
CA VAL A 99 25.34 29.73 -15.92
C VAL A 99 25.58 30.90 -14.96
N ASN A 100 26.49 31.78 -15.35
CA ASN A 100 26.79 33.02 -14.65
C ASN A 100 25.84 34.10 -15.17
N PRO A 101 24.92 34.65 -14.35
CA PRO A 101 23.94 35.62 -14.80
C PRO A 101 24.53 37.05 -14.72
N ARG A 102 25.45 37.42 -15.62
CA ARG A 102 25.90 38.83 -15.75
C ARG A 102 26.10 39.22 -17.21
N HIS A 103 25.48 40.34 -17.57
CA HIS A 103 25.45 41.06 -18.86
C HIS A 103 24.40 40.64 -19.90
N SER A 104 23.17 41.13 -19.69
CA SER A 104 22.31 41.57 -20.80
C SER A 104 22.80 42.92 -21.32
N LYS A 105 23.22 42.98 -22.59
CA LYS A 105 22.91 44.06 -23.54
C LYS A 105 23.61 43.72 -24.86
N GLN A 106 22.81 43.30 -25.83
CA GLN A 106 23.16 43.30 -27.24
C GLN A 106 23.05 44.75 -27.71
N GLU A 107 24.12 45.32 -28.24
CA GLU A 107 24.04 46.52 -29.07
C GLU A 107 24.65 46.20 -30.44
N LEU A 108 23.82 46.34 -31.46
CA LEU A 108 24.18 46.41 -32.87
C LEU A 108 23.25 47.46 -33.50
N ILE A 109 23.71 48.71 -33.62
CA ILE A 109 23.23 49.64 -34.66
C ILE A 109 24.40 50.48 -35.17
N THR A 110 24.54 50.42 -36.50
CA THR A 110 25.40 51.21 -37.38
C THR A 110 24.72 52.54 -37.73
N ILE A 111 25.34 53.67 -37.36
CA ILE A 111 25.87 54.84 -38.12
C ILE A 111 26.18 55.92 -37.08
#